data_AF-A0A660T277-F1
#
_entry.id   AF-A0A660T277-F1
#
_cell.length_a   1.000
_cell.length_b   1.000
_cell.length_c   1.000
_cell.angle_alpha   90.00
_cell.angle_beta   90.00
_cell.angle_gamma   90.00
#
_symmetry.space_group_name_H-M   'P 1'
#
loop_
_entity.id
_entity.type
_entity.pdbx_description
1 polymer ?
#
loop_
_entity_poly.entity_id
_entity_poly.type
_entity_poly.pdbx_seq_one_letter_code
_entity_poly.pdbx_strand_id
1 'polypeptide(L)'
;PVPKPGFENKVFYVWFDAPIGYISMTMHIKKDWESWWKNPAEVKLYQFIGKDNIPFHTVIFPSSLIGTGEKWTMLYHMSSTEYLNYESGKFSKSKGIGVFGTDAKETGIPADVWRFYIFYNRPERSDAVFTWKDFQEKVNGELIGNLSNLVNRTLTFAVRYFDGDVSRGEKDADFWKKAAKLEKGIEDAFEKVELRDAFRKIFALSSLGNKKFQDAEPWKKVKENPDAVKGLLWNLLYLIRDLAILIRPYMPETSNKISNMLGIEISSWEKLLELSGITKVEKPSLLFKKLEDKDVESFRDRFSGSQKERAENTLSYFRNHVDLRAAKIIKIEKHPKADKLYIEKVDFGNEVRQIVSGLVPYYKEEELLNRTVIVVANLKSVKLRGVESNGMLLAADDKENVEVLFADSVEPGSRVILEGDSVNDYKDSPDLIDIDSFFSVPINIADHNAKIENKRLVCGDIPLTTGKVERGAVR
;
A
#
# COMPACT_ATOMS: atom_id res chain seq x y z
N PRO A 1 33.85 22.73 -15.79
CA PRO A 1 34.84 22.54 -16.89
C PRO A 1 36.04 21.75 -16.37
N VAL A 2 36.75 21.01 -17.22
CA VAL A 2 37.93 20.22 -16.79
C VAL A 2 39.17 21.13 -16.77
N PRO A 3 39.81 21.38 -15.61
CA PRO A 3 40.93 22.32 -15.51
C PRO A 3 42.25 21.66 -15.91
N LYS A 4 42.34 21.18 -17.15
CA LYS A 4 43.54 20.51 -17.68
C LYS A 4 43.80 20.93 -19.14
N PRO A 5 45.04 21.28 -19.51
CA PRO A 5 45.40 21.57 -20.90
C PRO A 5 44.98 20.43 -21.85
N GLY A 6 44.37 20.78 -22.98
CA GLY A 6 43.86 19.83 -23.98
C GLY A 6 42.45 19.30 -23.72
N PHE A 7 41.75 19.81 -22.70
CA PHE A 7 40.37 19.44 -22.34
C PHE A 7 39.38 20.61 -22.44
N GLU A 8 39.72 21.67 -23.16
CA GLU A 8 38.95 22.93 -23.24
C GLU A 8 37.52 22.71 -23.77
N ASN A 9 37.33 21.73 -24.65
CA ASN A 9 36.03 21.33 -25.22
C ASN A 9 35.49 20.02 -24.61
N LYS A 10 35.96 19.64 -23.41
CA LYS A 10 35.52 18.44 -22.69
C LYS A 10 34.93 18.81 -21.34
N VAL A 11 33.99 18.00 -20.91
CA VAL A 11 33.33 18.11 -19.60
C VAL A 11 33.55 16.85 -18.79
N PHE A 12 33.40 16.96 -17.47
CA PHE A 12 33.32 15.78 -16.63
C PHE A 12 32.08 14.97 -16.99
N TYR A 13 32.21 13.65 -16.91
CA TYR A 13 31.07 12.75 -17.06
C TYR A 13 30.13 12.95 -15.86
N VAL A 14 28.83 13.10 -16.13
CA VAL A 14 27.85 13.50 -15.11
C VAL A 14 27.82 12.58 -13.88
N TRP A 15 28.10 11.29 -14.05
CA TRP A 15 28.11 10.35 -12.93
C TRP A 15 29.36 10.44 -12.04
N PHE A 16 30.39 11.18 -12.47
CA PHE A 16 31.52 11.54 -11.63
C PHE A 16 31.19 12.74 -10.73
N ASP A 17 30.59 13.81 -11.29
CA ASP A 17 30.40 15.08 -10.57
C ASP A 17 29.00 15.30 -9.99
N ALA A 18 27.97 14.56 -10.41
CA ALA A 18 26.62 14.70 -9.85
C ALA A 18 26.56 14.50 -8.32
N PRO A 19 27.23 13.50 -7.72
CA PRO A 19 27.26 13.37 -6.26
C PRO A 19 28.04 14.50 -5.56
N ILE A 20 29.03 15.12 -6.23
CA ILE A 20 29.72 16.32 -5.72
C ILE A 20 28.72 17.49 -5.57
N GLY A 21 27.62 17.45 -6.34
CA GLY A 21 26.48 18.34 -6.21
C GLY A 21 25.95 18.47 -4.77
N TYR A 22 26.01 17.43 -3.94
CA TYR A 22 25.59 17.54 -2.53
C TYR A 22 26.44 18.54 -1.74
N ILE A 23 27.76 18.54 -1.99
CA ILE A 23 28.71 19.44 -1.35
C ILE A 23 28.50 20.85 -1.89
N SER A 24 28.44 21.02 -3.21
CA SER A 24 28.28 22.36 -3.81
C SER A 24 26.95 23.00 -3.45
N MET A 25 25.84 22.25 -3.39
CA MET A 25 24.56 22.75 -2.88
C MET A 25 24.68 23.21 -1.42
N THR A 26 25.42 22.49 -0.59
CA THR A 26 25.67 22.88 0.81
C THR A 26 26.49 24.18 0.90
N MET A 27 27.52 24.33 0.04
CA MET A 27 28.31 25.56 -0.07
C MET A 27 27.46 26.79 -0.40
N HIS A 28 26.43 26.61 -1.24
CA HIS A 28 25.54 27.70 -1.62
C HIS A 28 24.61 28.15 -0.50
N ILE A 29 24.20 27.25 0.40
CA ILE A 29 23.27 27.56 1.50
C ILE A 29 23.97 27.86 2.82
N LYS A 30 25.23 27.42 2.99
CA LYS A 30 25.99 27.56 4.25
C LYS A 30 27.44 27.93 3.98
N LYS A 31 27.88 29.04 4.58
CA LYS A 31 29.29 29.49 4.49
C LYS A 31 30.26 28.47 5.10
N ASP A 32 29.89 27.92 6.24
CA ASP A 32 30.59 26.82 6.91
C ASP A 32 30.00 25.47 6.43
N TRP A 33 30.23 25.13 5.18
CA TRP A 33 29.81 23.84 4.63
C TRP A 33 30.78 22.72 5.03
N GLU A 34 32.04 23.05 5.35
CA GLU A 34 33.06 22.09 5.76
C GLU A 34 32.72 21.45 7.11
N SER A 35 32.03 22.12 8.03
CA SER A 35 31.55 21.47 9.27
C SER A 35 30.56 20.33 9.03
N TRP A 36 29.96 20.24 7.84
CA TRP A 36 29.10 19.12 7.43
C TRP A 36 29.85 18.08 6.63
N TRP A 37 30.66 18.49 5.66
CA TRP A 37 31.27 17.59 4.68
C TRP A 37 32.73 17.21 4.98
N LYS A 38 33.38 17.86 5.94
CA LYS A 38 34.74 17.54 6.39
C LYS A 38 34.83 17.34 7.90
N ASN A 39 33.78 16.77 8.49
CA ASN A 39 33.69 16.51 9.93
C ASN A 39 33.11 15.11 10.23
N PRO A 40 33.78 14.03 9.80
CA PRO A 40 33.28 12.67 9.95
C PRO A 40 33.12 12.20 11.41
N ALA A 41 33.72 12.92 12.38
CA ALA A 41 33.62 12.57 13.80
C ALA A 41 32.26 12.92 14.41
N GLU A 42 31.65 14.02 13.96
CA GLU A 42 30.41 14.55 14.52
C GLU A 42 29.20 14.36 13.59
N VAL A 43 29.45 14.15 12.28
CA VAL A 43 28.38 14.10 11.27
C VAL A 43 28.09 12.66 10.85
N LYS A 44 26.82 12.27 10.99
CA LYS A 44 26.27 11.03 10.42
C LYS A 44 25.52 11.33 9.14
N LEU A 45 26.11 11.02 7.99
CA LEU A 45 25.50 11.25 6.69
C LEU A 45 24.47 10.16 6.34
N TYR A 46 23.22 10.56 6.17
CA TYR A 46 22.15 9.71 5.64
C TYR A 46 21.88 10.05 4.17
N GLN A 47 21.83 9.05 3.30
CA GLN A 47 21.47 9.23 1.88
C GLN A 47 20.24 8.40 1.51
N PHE A 48 19.24 9.07 0.93
CA PHE A 48 17.98 8.47 0.48
C PHE A 48 17.97 8.43 -1.04
N ILE A 49 17.93 7.22 -1.62
CA ILE A 49 18.10 7.03 -3.06
C ILE A 49 17.23 5.88 -3.59
N GLY A 50 16.96 5.86 -4.89
CA GLY A 50 16.46 4.64 -5.55
C GLY A 50 17.61 3.64 -5.76
N LYS A 51 17.31 2.33 -5.80
CA LYS A 51 18.31 1.25 -5.87
C LYS A 51 19.35 1.39 -6.99
N ASP A 52 18.98 1.96 -8.14
CA ASP A 52 19.89 2.17 -9.27
C ASP A 52 21.06 3.10 -8.95
N ASN A 53 20.90 3.95 -7.94
CA ASN A 53 21.92 4.91 -7.53
C ASN A 53 22.93 4.34 -6.54
N ILE A 54 22.73 3.10 -6.04
CA ILE A 54 23.57 2.50 -5.00
C ILE A 54 25.06 2.52 -5.38
N PRO A 55 25.49 2.03 -6.56
CA PRO A 55 26.93 1.99 -6.89
C PRO A 55 27.59 3.36 -6.90
N PHE A 56 26.86 4.40 -7.28
CA PHE A 56 27.39 5.76 -7.30
C PHE A 56 27.67 6.30 -5.90
N HIS A 57 26.88 5.88 -4.91
CA HIS A 57 26.94 6.39 -3.53
C HIS A 57 27.76 5.50 -2.59
N THR A 58 27.95 4.22 -2.92
CA THR A 58 28.74 3.28 -2.11
C THR A 58 30.14 3.00 -2.66
N VAL A 59 30.37 3.25 -3.95
CA VAL A 59 31.66 2.98 -4.59
C VAL A 59 32.24 4.24 -5.24
N ILE A 60 31.57 4.82 -6.24
CA ILE A 60 32.17 5.86 -7.09
C ILE A 60 32.46 7.13 -6.30
N PHE A 61 31.43 7.72 -5.68
CA PHE A 61 31.59 8.95 -4.91
C PHE A 61 32.52 8.77 -3.70
N PRO A 62 32.37 7.72 -2.86
CA PRO A 62 33.33 7.45 -1.79
C PRO A 62 34.78 7.32 -2.27
N SER A 63 35.02 6.65 -3.41
CA SER A 63 36.38 6.52 -3.97
C SER A 63 36.95 7.87 -4.38
N SER A 64 36.14 8.73 -5.00
CA SER A 64 36.53 10.10 -5.35
C SER A 64 36.92 10.90 -4.11
N LEU A 65 36.13 10.82 -3.02
CA LEU A 65 36.43 11.50 -1.76
C LEU A 65 37.72 10.98 -1.13
N ILE A 66 37.88 9.66 -1.03
CA ILE A 66 39.10 9.02 -0.49
C ILE A 66 40.33 9.43 -1.31
N GLY A 67 40.21 9.46 -2.64
CA GLY A 67 41.29 9.80 -3.56
C GLY A 67 41.84 11.23 -3.38
N THR A 68 41.10 12.13 -2.73
CA THR A 68 41.60 13.47 -2.39
C THR A 68 42.63 13.46 -1.26
N GLY A 69 42.65 12.43 -0.41
CA GLY A 69 43.44 12.39 0.82
C GLY A 69 42.90 13.26 1.96
N GLU A 70 41.75 13.92 1.79
CA GLU A 70 41.13 14.76 2.81
C GLU A 70 40.14 13.98 3.70
N LYS A 71 39.82 14.56 4.86
CA LYS A 71 38.91 13.96 5.86
C LYS A 71 37.44 14.29 5.57
N TRP A 72 36.90 13.70 4.52
CA TRP A 72 35.49 13.88 4.16
C TRP A 72 34.55 13.12 5.12
N THR A 73 33.36 13.69 5.33
CA THR A 73 32.22 13.00 5.93
C THR A 73 31.73 11.94 4.94
N MET A 74 31.79 10.68 5.37
CA MET A 74 31.39 9.53 4.55
C MET A 74 29.97 9.09 4.87
N LEU A 75 29.37 8.34 3.95
CA LEU A 75 28.06 7.71 4.13
C LEU A 75 28.02 6.90 5.43
N TYR A 76 27.11 7.27 6.34
CA TYR A 76 26.86 6.54 7.59
C TYR A 76 25.73 5.52 7.40
N HIS A 77 24.65 5.93 6.75
CA HIS A 77 23.49 5.07 6.51
C HIS A 77 22.83 5.39 5.17
N MET A 78 22.52 4.36 4.39
CA MET A 78 21.82 4.48 3.11
C MET A 78 20.41 3.91 3.24
N SER A 79 19.42 4.73 2.93
CA SER A 79 18.04 4.29 2.78
C SER A 79 17.72 4.20 1.30
N SER A 80 17.92 3.02 0.73
CA SER A 80 17.52 2.73 -0.65
C SER A 80 16.08 2.23 -0.71
N THR A 81 15.35 2.59 -1.77
CA THR A 81 14.05 2.00 -2.08
C THR A 81 14.10 1.17 -3.36
N GLU A 82 13.29 0.12 -3.37
CA GLU A 82 12.88 -0.63 -4.56
C GLU A 82 11.93 0.22 -5.41
N TYR A 83 11.43 -0.30 -6.53
CA TYR A 83 10.59 0.49 -7.43
C TYR A 83 9.16 0.61 -6.94
N LEU A 84 8.54 1.75 -7.26
CA LEU A 84 7.09 1.90 -7.30
C LEU A 84 6.65 1.75 -8.75
N ASN A 85 5.93 0.68 -9.05
CA ASN A 85 5.29 0.42 -10.33
C ASN A 85 3.88 1.04 -10.36
N TYR A 86 3.28 1.15 -11.54
CA TYR A 86 1.98 1.79 -11.75
C TYR A 86 1.03 0.86 -12.48
N GLU A 87 -0.06 0.46 -11.81
CA GLU A 87 -1.03 -0.52 -12.28
C GLU A 87 -0.30 -1.79 -12.77
N SER A 88 -0.59 -2.26 -13.98
CA SER A 88 0.05 -3.42 -14.60
C SER A 88 1.44 -3.13 -15.20
N GLY A 89 2.01 -1.94 -15.01
CA GLY A 89 3.22 -1.53 -15.71
C GLY A 89 4.12 -0.54 -14.97
N LYS A 90 4.87 0.25 -15.73
CA LYS A 90 5.79 1.28 -15.22
C LYS A 90 5.29 2.66 -15.59
N PHE A 91 5.67 3.65 -14.77
CA PHE A 91 5.50 5.07 -15.12
C PHE A 91 6.16 5.36 -16.48
N SER A 92 5.47 6.06 -17.37
CA SER A 92 5.99 6.48 -18.66
C SER A 92 5.43 7.84 -19.07
N LYS A 93 6.29 8.87 -19.00
CA LYS A 93 5.93 10.24 -19.35
C LYS A 93 5.55 10.38 -20.83
N SER A 94 6.30 9.71 -21.71
CA SER A 94 6.06 9.74 -23.16
C SER A 94 4.70 9.13 -23.55
N LYS A 95 4.23 8.15 -22.77
CA LYS A 95 2.97 7.45 -22.99
C LYS A 95 1.81 8.00 -22.15
N GLY A 96 2.07 9.00 -21.29
CA GLY A 96 1.07 9.52 -20.36
C GLY A 96 0.58 8.49 -19.32
N ILE A 97 1.43 7.53 -18.95
CA ILE A 97 1.10 6.45 -18.03
C ILE A 97 1.67 6.75 -16.65
N GLY A 98 0.80 6.80 -15.65
CA GLY A 98 1.15 7.13 -14.28
C GLY A 98 0.84 8.58 -13.90
N VAL A 99 0.88 8.82 -12.59
CA VAL A 99 0.68 10.16 -12.01
C VAL A 99 2.04 10.82 -11.79
N PHE A 100 2.31 11.92 -12.48
CA PHE A 100 3.51 12.73 -12.24
C PHE A 100 3.22 13.87 -11.26
N GLY A 101 4.27 14.50 -10.73
CA GLY A 101 4.13 15.52 -9.69
C GLY A 101 3.24 16.72 -10.08
N THR A 102 3.23 17.11 -11.37
CA THR A 102 2.31 18.13 -11.89
C THR A 102 0.86 17.64 -11.91
N ASP A 103 0.65 16.38 -12.28
CA ASP A 103 -0.67 15.78 -12.40
C ASP A 103 -1.34 15.62 -11.04
N ALA A 104 -0.57 15.22 -10.03
CA ALA A 104 -1.05 15.06 -8.66
C ALA A 104 -1.73 16.33 -8.15
N LYS A 105 -1.20 17.51 -8.48
CA LYS A 105 -1.79 18.81 -8.14
C LYS A 105 -3.15 19.04 -8.83
N GLU A 106 -3.30 18.57 -10.05
CA GLU A 106 -4.51 18.76 -10.86
C GLU A 106 -5.64 17.80 -10.50
N THR A 107 -5.36 16.74 -9.72
CA THR A 107 -6.40 15.82 -9.24
C THR A 107 -7.32 16.44 -8.19
N GLY A 108 -6.91 17.53 -7.54
CA GLY A 108 -7.61 18.09 -6.37
C GLY A 108 -7.53 17.22 -5.11
N ILE A 109 -6.84 16.08 -5.17
CA ILE A 109 -6.53 15.25 -4.00
C ILE A 109 -5.44 15.97 -3.18
N PRO A 110 -5.65 16.19 -1.86
CA PRO A 110 -4.66 16.87 -1.02
C PRO A 110 -3.30 16.15 -1.00
N ALA A 111 -2.21 16.92 -0.90
CA ALA A 111 -0.85 16.38 -0.88
C ALA A 111 -0.64 15.35 0.24
N ASP A 112 -1.22 15.57 1.41
CA ASP A 112 -1.12 14.63 2.54
C ASP A 112 -1.77 13.26 2.26
N VAL A 113 -2.77 13.19 1.39
CA VAL A 113 -3.38 11.90 0.98
C VAL A 113 -2.41 11.12 0.10
N TRP A 114 -1.70 11.80 -0.81
CA TRP A 114 -0.63 11.19 -1.59
C TRP A 114 0.54 10.75 -0.71
N ARG A 115 0.98 11.60 0.21
CA ARG A 115 2.06 11.27 1.16
C ARG A 115 1.68 10.09 2.02
N PHE A 116 0.46 10.06 2.56
CA PHE A 116 -0.08 8.92 3.29
C PHE A 116 0.11 7.62 2.49
N TYR A 117 -0.40 7.55 1.27
CA TYR A 117 -0.35 6.31 0.50
C TYR A 117 1.08 5.87 0.18
N ILE A 118 1.92 6.81 -0.26
CA ILE A 118 3.32 6.53 -0.63
C ILE A 118 4.10 6.00 0.58
N PHE A 119 3.93 6.59 1.77
CA PHE A 119 4.64 6.10 2.96
C PHE A 119 4.03 4.82 3.51
N TYR A 120 2.70 4.64 3.43
CA TYR A 120 2.02 3.43 3.88
C TYR A 120 2.41 2.18 3.06
N ASN A 121 2.75 2.40 1.79
CA ASN A 121 3.16 1.37 0.83
C ASN A 121 4.61 1.55 0.32
N ARG A 122 5.48 2.27 1.06
CA ARG A 122 6.85 2.57 0.62
C ARG A 122 7.61 1.28 0.24
N PRO A 123 8.23 1.20 -0.95
CA PRO A 123 8.92 -0.01 -1.42
C PRO A 123 10.31 -0.16 -0.77
N GLU A 124 10.35 -0.66 0.47
CA GLU A 124 11.60 -0.76 1.25
C GLU A 124 12.35 -2.09 1.05
N ARG A 125 11.63 -3.19 0.83
CA ARG A 125 12.22 -4.55 0.73
C ARG A 125 11.94 -5.23 -0.61
N SER A 126 10.90 -4.80 -1.29
CA SER A 126 10.46 -5.31 -2.58
C SER A 126 9.78 -4.16 -3.33
N ASP A 127 9.68 -4.30 -4.65
CA ASP A 127 8.87 -3.40 -5.45
C ASP A 127 7.43 -3.33 -4.89
N ALA A 128 6.80 -2.18 -5.06
CA ALA A 128 5.38 -1.95 -4.74
C ALA A 128 4.64 -1.54 -6.01
N VAL A 129 3.33 -1.79 -6.05
CA VAL A 129 2.48 -1.41 -7.19
C VAL A 129 1.47 -0.39 -6.69
N PHE A 130 1.46 0.80 -7.28
CA PHE A 130 0.37 1.74 -7.12
C PHE A 130 -0.82 1.25 -7.96
N THR A 131 -1.98 1.06 -7.33
CA THR A 131 -3.25 0.93 -8.06
C THR A 131 -4.25 1.94 -7.53
N TRP A 132 -5.10 2.47 -8.40
CA TRP A 132 -6.15 3.40 -7.99
C TRP A 132 -7.14 2.76 -7.01
N LYS A 133 -7.40 1.46 -7.16
CA LYS A 133 -8.24 0.68 -6.26
C LYS A 133 -7.62 0.59 -4.86
N ASP A 134 -6.36 0.17 -4.73
CA ASP A 134 -5.69 0.11 -3.43
C ASP A 134 -5.53 1.52 -2.82
N PHE A 135 -5.25 2.53 -3.63
CA PHE A 135 -5.24 3.93 -3.20
C PHE A 135 -6.56 4.33 -2.54
N GLN A 136 -7.69 4.06 -3.21
CA GLN A 136 -9.02 4.32 -2.66
C GLN A 136 -9.27 3.53 -1.36
N GLU A 137 -8.98 2.24 -1.35
CA GLU A 137 -9.22 1.36 -0.20
C GLU A 137 -8.41 1.80 1.02
N LYS A 138 -7.13 2.14 0.87
CA LYS A 138 -6.30 2.62 1.98
C LYS A 138 -6.72 4.00 2.46
N VAL A 139 -7.06 4.92 1.57
CA VAL A 139 -7.51 6.26 1.96
C VAL A 139 -8.84 6.17 2.72
N ASN A 140 -9.82 5.42 2.19
CA ASN A 140 -11.14 5.31 2.82
C ASN A 140 -11.09 4.46 4.10
N GLY A 141 -10.35 3.35 4.09
CA GLY A 141 -10.27 2.43 5.23
C GLY A 141 -9.36 2.92 6.35
N GLU A 142 -8.10 3.24 6.04
CA GLU A 142 -7.10 3.58 7.05
C GLU A 142 -7.09 5.08 7.35
N LEU A 143 -6.94 5.94 6.34
CA LEU A 143 -6.84 7.38 6.60
C LEU A 143 -8.15 7.94 7.16
N ILE A 144 -9.28 7.59 6.55
CA ILE A 144 -10.61 8.07 6.97
C ILE A 144 -11.18 7.19 8.08
N GLY A 145 -11.29 5.88 7.86
CA GLY A 145 -11.93 4.96 8.80
C GLY A 145 -11.20 4.78 10.14
N ASN A 146 -9.90 5.07 10.21
CA ASN A 146 -9.11 4.97 11.43
C ASN A 146 -8.74 6.36 11.99
N LEU A 147 -7.77 7.06 11.38
CA LEU A 147 -7.24 8.31 11.92
C LEU A 147 -8.31 9.42 11.98
N SER A 148 -8.93 9.74 10.84
CA SER A 148 -9.94 10.80 10.77
C SER A 148 -11.14 10.49 11.64
N ASN A 149 -11.59 9.23 11.69
CA ASN A 149 -12.70 8.79 12.52
C ASN A 149 -12.42 9.01 14.02
N LEU A 150 -11.24 8.64 14.51
CA LEU A 150 -10.87 8.85 15.91
C LEU A 150 -10.90 10.33 16.29
N VAL A 151 -10.27 11.17 15.45
CA VAL A 151 -10.20 12.63 15.66
C VAL A 151 -11.61 13.21 15.70
N ASN A 152 -12.39 12.95 14.65
CA ASN A 152 -13.72 13.53 14.50
C ASN A 152 -14.65 13.14 15.65
N ARG A 153 -14.74 11.85 16.00
CA ARG A 153 -15.70 11.42 17.02
C ARG A 153 -15.31 11.87 18.42
N THR A 154 -14.02 11.88 18.75
CA THR A 154 -13.54 12.35 20.05
C THR A 154 -13.84 13.84 20.21
N LEU A 155 -13.48 14.66 19.22
CA LEU A 155 -13.77 16.11 19.24
C LEU A 155 -15.27 16.40 19.21
N THR A 156 -16.04 15.70 18.37
CA THR A 156 -17.50 15.86 18.31
C THR A 156 -18.14 15.59 19.66
N PHE A 157 -17.72 14.54 20.36
CA PHE A 157 -18.24 14.24 21.70
C PHE A 157 -17.82 15.30 22.73
N ALA A 158 -16.56 15.73 22.71
CA ALA A 158 -16.08 16.77 23.61
C ALA A 158 -16.87 18.08 23.45
N VAL A 159 -17.07 18.53 22.20
CA VAL A 159 -17.84 19.74 21.90
C VAL A 159 -19.33 19.56 22.23
N ARG A 160 -19.94 18.44 21.82
CA ARG A 160 -21.39 18.23 21.96
C ARG A 160 -21.84 18.11 23.42
N TYR A 161 -21.06 17.43 24.26
CA TYR A 161 -21.50 17.08 25.61
C TYR A 161 -20.81 17.90 26.70
N PHE A 162 -19.69 18.56 26.40
CA PHE A 162 -18.90 19.31 27.38
C PHE A 162 -18.52 20.71 26.92
N ASP A 163 -19.16 21.25 25.87
CA ASP A 163 -18.83 22.55 25.27
C ASP A 163 -17.33 22.71 24.91
N GLY A 164 -16.68 21.58 24.60
CA GLY A 164 -15.26 21.51 24.29
C GLY A 164 -14.35 21.61 25.52
N ASP A 165 -14.87 21.81 26.74
CA ASP A 165 -14.07 21.83 27.96
C ASP A 165 -13.60 20.42 28.32
N VAL A 166 -12.28 20.25 28.36
CA VAL A 166 -11.57 19.02 28.75
C VAL A 166 -10.42 19.36 29.69
N SER A 167 -10.60 20.38 30.52
CA SER A 167 -9.57 20.86 31.46
C SER A 167 -9.15 19.84 32.52
N ARG A 168 -9.98 18.84 32.82
CA ARG A 168 -9.73 17.85 33.88
C ARG A 168 -10.08 16.44 33.44
N GLY A 169 -9.16 15.51 33.70
CA GLY A 169 -9.33 14.07 33.53
C GLY A 169 -8.24 13.31 34.29
N GLU A 170 -8.43 12.01 34.48
CA GLU A 170 -7.47 11.15 35.14
C GLU A 170 -6.76 10.25 34.13
N LYS A 171 -5.45 10.05 34.34
CA LYS A 171 -4.62 9.19 33.49
C LYS A 171 -5.08 7.75 33.61
N ASP A 172 -5.47 7.15 32.49
CA ASP A 172 -5.67 5.71 32.39
C ASP A 172 -4.31 5.01 32.23
N ALA A 173 -3.78 4.50 33.34
CA ALA A 173 -2.44 3.92 33.38
C ALA A 173 -2.25 2.74 32.41
N ASP A 174 -3.27 1.86 32.28
CA ASP A 174 -3.20 0.68 31.42
C ASP A 174 -3.27 1.05 29.93
N PHE A 175 -4.09 2.05 29.59
CA PHE A 175 -4.14 2.59 28.25
C PHE A 175 -2.82 3.23 27.84
N TRP A 176 -2.26 4.10 28.70
CA TRP A 176 -1.00 4.78 28.40
C TRP A 176 0.22 3.85 28.42
N LYS A 177 0.19 2.77 29.20
CA LYS A 177 1.21 1.72 29.11
C LYS A 177 1.24 1.05 27.72
N LYS A 178 0.07 0.85 27.11
CA LYS A 178 -0.05 0.31 25.73
C LYS A 178 0.38 1.35 24.69
N ALA A 179 -0.02 2.61 24.86
CA ALA A 179 0.38 3.72 23.98
C ALA A 179 1.91 3.90 23.97
N ALA A 180 2.53 3.99 25.16
CA ALA A 180 3.98 4.13 25.30
C ALA A 180 4.77 2.98 24.65
N LYS A 181 4.25 1.75 24.70
CA LYS A 181 4.87 0.61 24.00
C LYS A 181 4.83 0.77 22.47
N LEU A 182 3.71 1.25 21.93
CA LEU A 182 3.59 1.51 20.48
C LEU A 182 4.47 2.67 20.05
N GLU A 183 4.49 3.77 20.82
CA GLU A 183 5.34 4.93 20.57
C GLU A 183 6.82 4.58 20.60
N LYS A 184 7.26 3.75 21.55
CA LYS A 184 8.63 3.25 21.56
C LYS A 184 8.95 2.45 20.28
N GLY A 185 8.03 1.60 19.84
CA GLY A 185 8.20 0.87 18.58
C GLY A 185 8.21 1.77 17.33
N ILE A 186 7.57 2.94 17.38
CA ILE A 186 7.62 3.95 16.31
C ILE A 186 8.99 4.63 16.29
N GLU A 187 9.47 5.06 17.46
CA GLU A 187 10.81 5.64 17.64
C GLU A 187 11.90 4.67 17.14
N ASP A 188 11.88 3.41 17.59
CA ASP A 188 12.86 2.40 17.19
C ASP A 188 12.88 2.16 15.67
N ALA A 189 11.72 2.25 15.01
CA ALA A 189 11.61 2.13 13.56
C ALA A 189 12.18 3.37 12.84
N PHE A 190 11.95 4.57 13.38
CA PHE A 190 12.56 5.79 12.84
C PHE A 190 14.08 5.82 12.98
N GLU A 191 14.63 5.39 14.13
CA GLU A 191 16.08 5.28 14.35
C GLU A 191 16.77 4.39 13.31
N LYS A 192 16.04 3.37 12.83
CA LYS A 192 16.48 2.42 11.80
C LYS A 192 16.09 2.82 10.37
N VAL A 193 15.40 3.95 10.21
CA VAL A 193 14.89 4.44 8.91
C VAL A 193 13.90 3.46 8.25
N GLU A 194 13.17 2.69 9.05
CA GLU A 194 12.06 1.81 8.63
C GLU A 194 10.75 2.63 8.55
N LEU A 195 10.72 3.61 7.63
CA LEU A 195 9.67 4.63 7.56
C LEU A 195 8.27 4.05 7.32
N ARG A 196 8.14 3.01 6.49
CA ARG A 196 6.84 2.34 6.28
C ARG A 196 6.31 1.73 7.55
N ASP A 197 7.18 1.06 8.29
CA ASP A 197 6.82 0.34 9.51
C ASP A 197 6.50 1.31 10.65
N ALA A 198 7.31 2.37 10.81
CA ALA A 198 7.01 3.48 11.72
C ALA A 198 5.62 4.07 11.44
N PHE A 199 5.31 4.35 10.17
CA PHE A 199 4.02 4.93 9.79
C PHE A 199 2.84 3.98 10.06
N ARG A 200 2.97 2.69 9.76
CA ARG A 200 1.93 1.69 10.09
C ARG A 200 1.71 1.56 11.60
N LYS A 201 2.77 1.65 12.40
CA LYS A 201 2.65 1.66 13.87
C LYS A 201 1.92 2.91 14.39
N ILE A 202 2.10 4.07 13.76
CA ILE A 202 1.31 5.27 14.09
C ILE A 202 -0.20 5.02 13.85
N PHE A 203 -0.56 4.36 12.75
CA PHE A 203 -1.95 3.96 12.50
C PHE A 203 -2.46 2.92 13.50
N ALA A 204 -1.60 2.00 13.98
CA ALA A 204 -1.95 1.09 15.05
C ALA A 204 -2.21 1.82 16.40
N LEU A 205 -1.50 2.91 16.68
CA LEU A 205 -1.77 3.79 17.81
C LEU A 205 -3.15 4.46 17.68
N SER A 206 -3.52 4.90 16.48
CA SER A 206 -4.88 5.39 16.21
C SER A 206 -5.92 4.28 16.40
N SER A 207 -5.65 3.05 15.97
CA SER A 207 -6.53 1.90 16.20
C SER A 207 -6.72 1.60 17.68
N LEU A 208 -5.68 1.75 18.51
CA LEU A 208 -5.77 1.63 19.98
C LEU A 208 -6.74 2.66 20.56
N GLY A 209 -6.63 3.93 20.16
CA GLY A 209 -7.59 4.97 20.54
C GLY A 209 -9.00 4.66 20.08
N ASN A 210 -9.13 4.16 18.84
CA ASN A 210 -10.42 3.79 18.30
C ASN A 210 -11.09 2.66 19.09
N LYS A 211 -10.33 1.62 19.43
CA LYS A 211 -10.83 0.53 20.27
C LYS A 211 -11.24 1.04 21.64
N LYS A 212 -10.42 1.90 22.28
CA LYS A 212 -10.72 2.48 23.59
C LYS A 212 -12.02 3.28 23.62
N PHE A 213 -12.27 4.11 22.61
CA PHE A 213 -13.54 4.84 22.49
C PHE A 213 -14.72 3.88 22.30
N GLN A 214 -14.58 2.86 21.45
CA GLN A 214 -15.65 1.91 21.16
C GLN A 214 -16.02 1.06 22.37
N ASP A 215 -15.05 0.46 23.05
CA ASP A 215 -15.23 -0.41 24.22
C ASP A 215 -15.87 0.36 25.40
N ALA A 216 -15.65 1.67 25.47
CA ALA A 216 -16.22 2.51 26.53
C ALA A 216 -17.69 2.86 26.29
N GLU A 217 -18.20 2.74 25.06
CA GLU A 217 -19.57 3.09 24.64
C GLU A 217 -20.07 4.46 25.15
N PRO A 218 -19.34 5.58 24.90
CA PRO A 218 -19.64 6.88 25.49
C PRO A 218 -21.02 7.42 25.12
N TRP A 219 -21.59 7.02 23.97
CA TRP A 219 -22.95 7.41 23.58
C TRP A 219 -24.04 6.89 24.52
N LYS A 220 -23.79 5.78 25.23
CA LYS A 220 -24.67 5.26 26.28
C LYS A 220 -24.35 5.94 27.62
N LYS A 221 -23.07 5.90 28.01
CA LYS A 221 -22.62 6.31 29.35
C LYS A 221 -22.69 7.79 29.65
N VAL A 222 -22.73 8.66 28.63
CA VAL A 222 -22.76 10.11 28.86
C VAL A 222 -23.98 10.58 29.66
N LYS A 223 -25.09 9.83 29.65
CA LYS A 223 -26.28 10.12 30.47
C LYS A 223 -26.17 9.58 31.90
N GLU A 224 -25.36 8.57 32.11
CA GLU A 224 -25.24 7.82 33.38
C GLU A 224 -24.07 8.33 34.23
N ASN A 225 -22.92 8.54 33.59
CA ASN A 225 -21.69 9.00 34.23
C ASN A 225 -20.91 9.93 33.27
N PRO A 226 -21.29 11.22 33.20
CA PRO A 226 -20.64 12.21 32.35
C PRO A 226 -19.14 12.39 32.66
N ASP A 227 -18.73 12.33 33.93
CA ASP A 227 -17.33 12.51 34.34
C ASP A 227 -16.43 11.38 33.82
N ALA A 228 -16.91 10.14 33.84
CA ALA A 228 -16.18 9.02 33.25
C ALA A 228 -16.01 9.19 31.73
N VAL A 229 -17.01 9.72 31.03
CA VAL A 229 -16.90 10.04 29.59
C VAL A 229 -15.93 11.20 29.37
N LYS A 230 -15.96 12.23 30.21
CA LYS A 230 -15.01 13.35 30.15
C LYS A 230 -13.57 12.86 30.34
N GLY A 231 -13.32 11.97 31.30
CA GLY A 231 -12.01 11.32 31.52
C GLY A 231 -11.56 10.46 30.34
N LEU A 232 -12.46 9.70 29.70
CA LEU A 232 -12.16 8.97 28.47
C LEU A 232 -11.72 9.92 27.35
N LEU A 233 -12.51 10.97 27.07
CA LEU A 233 -12.23 11.92 26.00
C LEU A 233 -10.91 12.66 26.28
N TRP A 234 -10.64 13.02 27.53
CA TRP A 234 -9.38 13.63 27.95
C TRP A 234 -8.18 12.77 27.54
N ASN A 235 -8.18 11.46 27.87
CA ASN A 235 -7.09 10.56 27.47
C ASN A 235 -6.97 10.44 25.94
N LEU A 236 -8.09 10.37 25.22
CA LEU A 236 -8.09 10.26 23.76
C LEU A 236 -7.62 11.53 23.06
N LEU A 237 -7.90 12.72 23.61
CA LEU A 237 -7.42 13.99 23.06
C LEU A 237 -5.91 14.13 23.18
N TYR A 238 -5.33 13.69 24.29
CA TYR A 238 -3.86 13.62 24.41
C TYR A 238 -3.25 12.58 23.48
N LEU A 239 -3.90 11.42 23.29
CA LEU A 239 -3.47 10.47 22.25
C LEU A 239 -3.53 11.10 20.84
N ILE A 240 -4.58 11.89 20.55
CA ILE A 240 -4.72 12.59 19.26
C ILE A 240 -3.62 13.65 19.09
N ARG A 241 -3.19 14.33 20.15
CA ARG A 241 -2.00 15.20 20.10
C ARG A 241 -0.76 14.40 19.72
N ASP A 242 -0.53 13.26 20.36
CA ASP A 242 0.65 12.43 20.09
C ASP A 242 0.62 11.93 18.64
N LEU A 243 -0.55 11.51 18.14
CA LEU A 243 -0.76 11.22 16.72
C LEU A 243 -0.42 12.42 15.83
N ALA A 244 -0.85 13.63 16.17
CA ALA A 244 -0.55 14.84 15.38
C ALA A 244 0.96 15.11 15.30
N ILE A 245 1.69 14.94 16.41
CA ILE A 245 3.16 15.07 16.44
C ILE A 245 3.81 14.00 15.56
N LEU A 246 3.41 12.74 15.73
CA LEU A 246 4.01 11.59 15.05
C LEU A 246 3.74 11.58 13.54
N ILE A 247 2.55 12.02 13.09
CA ILE A 247 2.25 12.10 11.66
C ILE A 247 2.90 13.31 10.99
N ARG A 248 3.37 14.34 11.72
CA ARG A 248 3.87 15.59 11.12
C ARG A 248 4.93 15.40 10.03
N PRO A 249 5.92 14.49 10.17
CA PRO A 249 6.89 14.22 9.09
C PRO A 249 6.26 13.63 7.83
N TYR A 250 5.11 12.96 7.97
CA TYR A 250 4.38 12.29 6.89
C TYR A 250 3.25 13.14 6.30
N MET A 251 2.47 13.83 7.13
CA MET A 251 1.25 14.55 6.79
C MET A 251 1.20 15.89 7.55
N PRO A 252 2.05 16.87 7.17
CA PRO A 252 2.19 18.12 7.92
C PRO A 252 0.93 18.98 7.94
N GLU A 253 0.14 19.03 6.87
CA GLU A 253 -1.09 19.83 6.85
C GLU A 253 -2.17 19.24 7.75
N THR A 254 -2.28 17.91 7.77
CA THR A 254 -3.18 17.16 8.63
C THR A 254 -2.82 17.34 10.09
N SER A 255 -1.52 17.24 10.41
CA SER A 255 -1.00 17.54 11.74
C SER A 255 -1.43 18.93 12.19
N ASN A 256 -1.24 19.96 11.35
CA ASN A 256 -1.65 21.34 11.66
C ASN A 256 -3.16 21.47 11.89
N LYS A 257 -3.99 20.83 11.06
CA LYS A 257 -5.45 20.83 11.23
C LYS A 257 -5.87 20.21 12.56
N ILE A 258 -5.27 19.08 12.94
CA ILE A 258 -5.55 18.42 14.22
C ILE A 258 -5.18 19.33 15.38
N SER A 259 -4.00 19.95 15.36
CA SER A 259 -3.57 20.86 16.43
C SER A 259 -4.44 22.10 16.57
N ASN A 260 -4.87 22.69 15.45
CA ASN A 260 -5.85 23.78 15.48
C ASN A 260 -7.17 23.33 16.14
N MET A 261 -7.65 22.12 15.84
CA MET A 261 -8.85 21.57 16.47
C MET A 261 -8.66 21.26 17.96
N LEU A 262 -7.43 20.95 18.39
CA LEU A 262 -7.09 20.75 19.79
C LEU A 262 -6.83 22.06 20.55
N GLY A 263 -6.80 23.22 19.86
CA GLY A 263 -6.48 24.50 20.47
C GLY A 263 -5.03 24.62 20.95
N ILE A 264 -4.10 23.90 20.31
CA ILE A 264 -2.68 23.86 20.69
C ILE A 264 -1.78 24.16 19.49
N GLU A 265 -0.55 24.58 19.77
CA GLU A 265 0.52 24.54 18.78
C GLU A 265 1.14 23.14 18.76
N ILE A 266 1.51 22.64 17.58
CA ILE A 266 2.25 21.39 17.50
C ILE A 266 3.61 21.59 18.14
N SER A 267 3.87 20.76 19.13
CA SER A 267 5.11 20.71 19.88
C SER A 267 6.12 19.71 19.30
N SER A 268 7.34 19.75 19.85
CA SER A 268 8.39 18.76 19.59
C SER A 268 7.99 17.37 20.07
N TRP A 269 8.75 16.37 19.63
CA TRP A 269 8.66 14.99 20.11
C TRP A 269 8.78 14.84 21.63
N GLU A 270 9.36 15.81 22.32
CA GLU A 270 9.50 15.82 23.79
C GLU A 270 8.14 15.84 24.51
N LYS A 271 7.07 16.24 23.82
CA LYS A 271 5.71 16.28 24.38
C LYS A 271 4.93 14.98 24.28
N LEU A 272 5.47 13.96 23.61
CA LEU A 272 4.84 12.64 23.56
C LEU A 272 4.61 12.09 24.98
N LEU A 273 3.47 11.44 25.21
CA LEU A 273 3.06 10.88 26.51
C LEU A 273 2.81 11.89 27.65
N GLU A 274 3.05 13.18 27.46
CA GLU A 274 2.73 14.22 28.47
C GLU A 274 1.21 14.48 28.51
N LEU A 275 0.59 14.68 29.67
CA LEU A 275 -0.88 14.86 29.73
C LEU A 275 -1.28 16.24 30.23
N SER A 276 -0.75 17.26 29.56
CA SER A 276 -0.98 18.67 29.88
C SER A 276 -1.04 19.54 28.63
N GLY A 277 -1.73 20.68 28.73
CA GLY A 277 -1.75 21.71 27.69
C GLY A 277 -3.02 21.77 26.84
N ILE A 278 -3.94 20.81 26.97
CA ILE A 278 -5.26 20.87 26.32
C ILE A 278 -6.30 21.23 27.39
N THR A 279 -6.93 22.40 27.25
CA THR A 279 -7.95 22.90 28.18
C THR A 279 -9.32 22.96 27.52
N LYS A 280 -9.40 23.49 26.30
CA LYS A 280 -10.61 23.57 25.49
C LYS A 280 -10.28 23.19 24.05
N VAL A 281 -11.16 22.40 23.43
CA VAL A 281 -11.04 22.02 22.02
C VAL A 281 -12.02 22.80 21.15
N GLU A 282 -11.66 22.95 19.89
CA GLU A 282 -12.46 23.64 18.89
C GLU A 282 -13.45 22.69 18.19
N LYS A 283 -14.39 23.29 17.44
CA LYS A 283 -15.33 22.51 16.63
C LYS A 283 -14.59 21.64 15.62
N PRO A 284 -14.93 20.35 15.51
CA PRO A 284 -14.28 19.46 14.55
C PRO A 284 -14.56 19.93 13.12
N SER A 285 -13.55 19.80 12.27
CA SER A 285 -13.64 20.01 10.83
C SER A 285 -13.26 18.73 10.09
N LEU A 286 -13.84 18.52 8.92
CA LEU A 286 -13.57 17.33 8.13
C LEU A 286 -12.11 17.33 7.66
N LEU A 287 -11.32 16.35 8.11
CA LEU A 287 -9.91 16.21 7.73
C LEU A 287 -9.75 15.80 6.25
N PHE A 288 -10.55 14.84 5.81
CA PHE A 288 -10.47 14.23 4.49
C PHE A 288 -11.86 13.92 3.94
N LYS A 289 -11.99 13.98 2.62
CA LYS A 289 -13.19 13.53 1.90
C LYS A 289 -12.98 12.11 1.41
N LYS A 290 -14.05 11.32 1.44
CA LYS A 290 -14.05 9.96 0.87
C LYS A 290 -13.75 10.05 -0.63
N LEU A 291 -12.95 9.11 -1.12
CA LEU A 291 -12.74 8.92 -2.55
C LEU A 291 -13.87 8.03 -3.08
N GLU A 292 -14.70 8.57 -3.97
CA GLU A 292 -15.80 7.83 -4.57
C GLU A 292 -15.34 7.09 -5.83
N ASP A 293 -16.00 5.96 -6.14
CA ASP A 293 -15.62 5.05 -7.23
C ASP A 293 -15.51 5.79 -8.56
N LYS A 294 -16.47 6.67 -8.85
CA LYS A 294 -16.50 7.48 -10.07
C LYS A 294 -15.27 8.36 -10.25
N ASP A 295 -14.80 8.99 -9.17
CA ASP A 295 -13.63 9.87 -9.23
C ASP A 295 -12.37 9.06 -9.46
N VAL A 296 -12.25 7.92 -8.79
CA VAL A 296 -11.12 7.00 -8.89
C VAL A 296 -11.03 6.37 -10.28
N GLU A 297 -12.15 5.94 -10.84
CA GLU A 297 -12.24 5.43 -12.22
C GLU A 297 -11.82 6.51 -13.23
N SER A 298 -12.34 7.73 -13.07
CA SER A 298 -11.97 8.88 -13.92
C SER A 298 -10.47 9.17 -13.88
N PHE A 299 -9.84 9.15 -12.70
CA PHE A 299 -8.39 9.32 -12.60
C PHE A 299 -7.63 8.15 -13.20
N ARG A 300 -8.08 6.91 -12.95
CA ARG A 300 -7.47 5.72 -13.54
C ARG A 300 -7.44 5.81 -15.05
N ASP A 301 -8.55 6.19 -15.66
CA ASP A 301 -8.63 6.37 -17.11
C ASP A 301 -7.71 7.51 -17.58
N ARG A 302 -7.76 8.67 -16.91
CA ARG A 302 -6.93 9.84 -17.23
C ARG A 302 -5.43 9.54 -17.24
N PHE A 303 -4.96 8.68 -16.35
CA PHE A 303 -3.53 8.39 -16.15
C PHE A 303 -3.11 7.02 -16.68
N SER A 304 -3.95 6.38 -17.50
CA SER A 304 -3.67 5.08 -18.12
C SER A 304 -2.93 5.16 -19.47
N GLY A 305 -2.59 6.37 -19.92
CA GLY A 305 -2.08 6.62 -21.27
C GLY A 305 -3.17 6.50 -22.34
N SER A 306 -2.80 6.14 -23.57
CA SER A 306 -3.79 5.86 -24.62
C SER A 306 -4.52 4.52 -24.36
N GLN A 307 -5.79 4.40 -24.78
CA GLN A 307 -6.54 3.13 -24.64
C GLN A 307 -5.79 1.93 -25.24
N LYS A 308 -5.10 2.13 -26.36
CA LYS A 308 -4.30 1.09 -27.00
C LYS A 308 -3.11 0.66 -26.14
N GLU A 309 -2.42 1.60 -25.51
CA GLU A 309 -1.27 1.29 -24.64
C GLU A 309 -1.69 0.67 -23.32
N ARG A 310 -2.81 1.13 -22.74
CA ARG A 310 -3.42 0.49 -21.57
C ARG A 310 -3.70 -0.98 -21.85
N ALA A 311 -4.41 -1.26 -22.95
CA ALA A 311 -4.74 -2.63 -23.32
C ALA A 311 -3.48 -3.47 -23.51
N GLU A 312 -2.48 -2.98 -24.25
CA GLU A 312 -1.24 -3.72 -24.47
C GLU A 312 -0.45 -3.97 -23.18
N ASN A 313 -0.41 -3.01 -22.25
CA ASN A 313 0.26 -3.21 -20.97
C ASN A 313 -0.45 -4.25 -20.10
N THR A 314 -1.79 -4.23 -20.04
CA THR A 314 -2.57 -5.26 -19.34
C THR A 314 -2.28 -6.64 -19.92
N LEU A 315 -2.30 -6.78 -21.25
CA LEU A 315 -2.02 -8.05 -21.93
C LEU A 315 -0.57 -8.50 -21.73
N SER A 316 0.40 -7.58 -21.82
CA SER A 316 1.81 -7.85 -21.57
C SER A 316 2.08 -8.28 -20.12
N TYR A 317 1.45 -7.64 -19.14
CA TYR A 317 1.58 -8.03 -17.74
C TYR A 317 1.02 -9.43 -17.51
N PHE A 318 -0.16 -9.74 -18.05
CA PHE A 318 -0.76 -11.07 -18.00
C PHE A 318 0.22 -12.13 -18.53
N ARG A 319 0.80 -11.92 -19.73
CA ARG A 319 1.77 -12.84 -20.35
C ARG A 319 3.00 -13.12 -19.48
N ASN A 320 3.48 -12.08 -18.79
CA ASN A 320 4.74 -12.14 -18.07
C ASN A 320 4.62 -12.53 -16.59
N HIS A 321 3.46 -12.32 -15.96
CA HIS A 321 3.32 -12.40 -14.50
C HIS A 321 2.17 -13.28 -14.02
N VAL A 322 1.18 -13.60 -14.84
CA VAL A 322 0.02 -14.42 -14.42
C VAL A 322 0.12 -15.81 -15.05
N ASP A 323 0.08 -16.86 -14.22
CA ASP A 323 0.00 -18.25 -14.67
C ASP A 323 -1.37 -18.83 -14.32
N LEU A 324 -2.22 -18.96 -15.33
CA LEU A 324 -3.53 -19.62 -15.22
C LEU A 324 -3.44 -21.00 -15.85
N ARG A 325 -3.89 -22.03 -15.12
CA ARG A 325 -3.86 -23.42 -15.62
C ARG A 325 -5.15 -24.17 -15.33
N ALA A 326 -5.49 -25.09 -16.22
CA ALA A 326 -6.52 -26.08 -15.99
C ALA A 326 -6.05 -27.08 -14.92
N ALA A 327 -6.91 -27.40 -13.95
CA ALA A 327 -6.63 -28.40 -12.94
C ALA A 327 -7.89 -29.20 -12.62
N LYS A 328 -7.76 -30.51 -12.38
CA LYS A 328 -8.89 -31.38 -12.06
C LYS A 328 -9.11 -31.47 -10.57
N ILE A 329 -10.33 -31.24 -10.10
CA ILE A 329 -10.68 -31.44 -8.68
C ILE A 329 -10.78 -32.95 -8.42
N ILE A 330 -9.80 -33.50 -7.71
CA ILE A 330 -9.75 -34.93 -7.38
C ILE A 330 -10.27 -35.24 -5.96
N LYS A 331 -10.38 -34.22 -5.11
CA LYS A 331 -10.97 -34.31 -3.78
C LYS A 331 -11.59 -32.99 -3.39
N ILE A 332 -12.75 -33.02 -2.74
CA ILE A 332 -13.42 -31.85 -2.18
C ILE A 332 -14.02 -32.21 -0.82
N GLU A 333 -13.85 -31.33 0.18
CA GLU A 333 -14.40 -31.49 1.53
C GLU A 333 -14.83 -30.12 2.06
N LYS A 334 -15.91 -30.05 2.85
CA LYS A 334 -16.26 -28.80 3.56
C LYS A 334 -15.21 -28.45 4.61
N HIS A 335 -14.90 -27.16 4.71
CA HIS A 335 -13.95 -26.67 5.70
C HIS A 335 -14.52 -26.84 7.11
N PRO A 336 -13.79 -27.48 8.05
CA PRO A 336 -14.33 -27.87 9.37
C PRO A 336 -14.65 -26.70 10.29
N LYS A 337 -14.11 -25.51 9.98
CA LYS A 337 -14.26 -24.28 10.78
C LYS A 337 -14.85 -23.11 9.98
N ALA A 338 -15.39 -23.35 8.79
CA ALA A 338 -15.93 -22.29 7.94
C ALA A 338 -16.99 -22.80 6.97
N ASP A 339 -18.26 -22.45 7.24
CA ASP A 339 -19.42 -22.99 6.53
C ASP A 339 -19.52 -22.60 5.06
N LYS A 340 -18.75 -21.59 4.64
CA LYS A 340 -18.73 -21.09 3.25
C LYS A 340 -17.56 -21.62 2.42
N LEU A 341 -16.65 -22.38 3.02
CA LEU A 341 -15.41 -22.76 2.36
C LEU A 341 -15.35 -24.26 2.05
N TYR A 342 -14.85 -24.59 0.88
CA TYR A 342 -14.38 -25.92 0.52
C TYR A 342 -12.85 -26.00 0.67
N ILE A 343 -12.36 -27.21 0.90
CA ILE A 343 -10.95 -27.57 0.78
C ILE A 343 -10.87 -28.55 -0.39
N GLU A 344 -10.17 -28.17 -1.44
CA GLU A 344 -10.05 -28.97 -2.66
C GLU A 344 -8.61 -29.44 -2.85
N LYS A 345 -8.45 -30.69 -3.31
CA LYS A 345 -7.22 -31.14 -3.95
C LYS A 345 -7.41 -31.04 -5.46
N VAL A 346 -6.56 -30.26 -6.10
CA VAL A 346 -6.55 -30.04 -7.54
C VAL A 346 -5.29 -30.65 -8.14
N ASP A 347 -5.46 -31.41 -9.21
CA ASP A 347 -4.40 -32.08 -9.97
C ASP A 347 -4.09 -31.30 -11.24
N PHE A 348 -2.84 -30.89 -11.42
CA PHE A 348 -2.32 -30.22 -12.62
C PHE A 348 -1.66 -31.21 -13.59
N GLY A 349 -1.79 -32.52 -13.36
CA GLY A 349 -1.17 -33.59 -14.15
C GLY A 349 0.26 -33.92 -13.72
N ASN A 350 1.06 -32.91 -13.37
CA ASN A 350 2.42 -33.08 -12.84
C ASN A 350 2.50 -32.98 -11.30
N GLU A 351 1.52 -32.33 -10.67
CA GLU A 351 1.48 -32.13 -9.23
C GLU A 351 0.04 -31.99 -8.72
N VAL A 352 -0.16 -32.28 -7.43
CA VAL A 352 -1.43 -32.09 -6.74
C VAL A 352 -1.25 -31.02 -5.68
N ARG A 353 -2.12 -30.01 -5.69
CA ARG A 353 -2.11 -28.91 -4.71
C ARG A 353 -3.41 -28.84 -3.94
N GLN A 354 -3.34 -28.28 -2.75
CA GLN A 354 -4.52 -27.92 -1.96
C GLN A 354 -4.87 -26.46 -2.20
N ILE A 355 -6.15 -26.20 -2.49
CA ILE A 355 -6.73 -24.85 -2.53
C ILE A 355 -7.94 -24.78 -1.59
N VAL A 356 -8.36 -23.57 -1.26
CA VAL A 356 -9.55 -23.31 -0.45
C VAL A 356 -10.41 -22.30 -1.19
N SER A 357 -11.64 -22.68 -1.57
CA SER A 357 -12.57 -21.82 -2.30
C SER A 357 -13.80 -21.44 -1.47
N GLY A 358 -14.45 -20.34 -1.83
CA GLY A 358 -15.70 -19.85 -1.21
C GLY A 358 -16.99 -20.37 -1.85
N LEU A 359 -16.97 -21.56 -2.46
CA LEU A 359 -18.03 -22.01 -3.37
C LEU A 359 -19.20 -22.76 -2.69
N VAL A 360 -19.14 -23.02 -1.39
CA VAL A 360 -20.21 -23.77 -0.66
C VAL A 360 -21.62 -23.19 -0.86
N PRO A 361 -21.84 -21.86 -0.87
CA PRO A 361 -23.17 -21.30 -1.10
C PRO A 361 -23.72 -21.54 -2.51
N TYR A 362 -22.88 -21.92 -3.47
CA TYR A 362 -23.18 -21.89 -4.91
C TYR A 362 -23.14 -23.28 -5.56
N TYR A 363 -22.33 -24.20 -5.03
CA TYR A 363 -22.13 -25.53 -5.59
C TYR A 363 -22.15 -26.60 -4.49
N LYS A 364 -22.73 -27.76 -4.83
CA LYS A 364 -22.53 -29.00 -4.08
C LYS A 364 -21.21 -29.67 -4.45
N GLU A 365 -20.69 -30.49 -3.55
CA GLU A 365 -19.44 -31.25 -3.75
C GLU A 365 -19.46 -32.09 -5.03
N GLU A 366 -20.58 -32.77 -5.30
CA GLU A 366 -20.81 -33.61 -6.48
C GLU A 366 -20.82 -32.84 -7.82
N GLU A 367 -21.10 -31.53 -7.79
CA GLU A 367 -21.10 -30.68 -8.99
C GLU A 367 -19.69 -30.20 -9.36
N LEU A 368 -18.74 -30.26 -8.42
CA LEU A 368 -17.36 -29.81 -8.61
C LEU A 368 -16.37 -30.98 -8.71
N LEU A 369 -16.62 -32.09 -8.01
CA LEU A 369 -15.75 -33.25 -8.02
C LEU A 369 -15.58 -33.79 -9.44
N ASN A 370 -14.33 -34.12 -9.80
CA ASN A 370 -13.91 -34.58 -11.13
C ASN A 370 -14.05 -33.57 -12.27
N ARG A 371 -14.48 -32.33 -12.00
CA ARG A 371 -14.47 -31.26 -13.00
C ARG A 371 -13.08 -30.67 -13.16
N THR A 372 -12.79 -30.19 -14.36
CA THR A 372 -11.58 -29.40 -14.64
C THR A 372 -11.92 -27.92 -14.53
N VAL A 373 -11.14 -27.18 -13.75
CA VAL A 373 -11.37 -25.78 -13.40
C VAL A 373 -10.12 -24.96 -13.68
N ILE A 374 -10.27 -23.64 -13.80
CA ILE A 374 -9.13 -22.74 -14.01
C ILE A 374 -8.61 -22.23 -12.66
N VAL A 375 -7.30 -22.35 -12.44
CA VAL A 375 -6.62 -21.97 -11.20
C VAL A 375 -5.48 -20.99 -11.48
N VAL A 376 -5.32 -19.97 -10.64
CA VAL A 376 -4.11 -19.13 -10.58
C VAL A 376 -2.99 -19.94 -9.94
N ALA A 377 -2.07 -20.43 -10.77
CA ALA A 377 -1.04 -21.40 -10.39
C ALA A 377 0.19 -20.76 -9.73
N ASN A 378 0.44 -19.45 -9.89
CA ASN A 378 1.57 -18.75 -9.30
C ASN A 378 1.18 -17.77 -8.17
N LEU A 379 0.05 -17.99 -7.50
CA LEU A 379 -0.36 -17.17 -6.37
C LEU A 379 0.43 -17.56 -5.10
N LYS A 380 0.89 -16.56 -4.33
CA LYS A 380 1.51 -16.78 -3.01
C LYS A 380 0.54 -17.53 -2.09
N SER A 381 1.06 -18.53 -1.38
CA SER A 381 0.28 -19.31 -0.40
C SER A 381 -0.29 -18.41 0.71
N VAL A 382 -1.55 -18.63 1.07
CA VAL A 382 -2.23 -17.93 2.16
C VAL A 382 -2.97 -18.93 3.05
N LYS A 383 -3.10 -18.61 4.34
CA LYS A 383 -3.91 -19.41 5.27
C LYS A 383 -5.33 -18.85 5.35
N LEU A 384 -6.31 -19.59 4.85
CA LEU A 384 -7.72 -19.28 5.00
C LEU A 384 -8.29 -20.08 6.16
N ARG A 385 -8.65 -19.39 7.24
CA ARG A 385 -9.19 -19.99 8.48
C ARG A 385 -8.33 -21.14 9.05
N GLY A 386 -7.02 -21.03 8.86
CA GLY A 386 -6.01 -21.95 9.37
C GLY A 386 -5.59 -23.05 8.40
N VAL A 387 -6.28 -23.19 7.26
CA VAL A 387 -5.93 -24.14 6.19
C VAL A 387 -5.17 -23.40 5.09
N GLU A 388 -4.09 -24.03 4.61
CA GLU A 388 -3.24 -23.45 3.56
C GLU A 388 -3.89 -23.60 2.18
N SER A 389 -3.93 -22.50 1.42
CA SER A 389 -4.39 -22.43 0.03
C SER A 389 -3.24 -22.05 -0.89
N ASN A 390 -2.87 -22.94 -1.81
CA ASN A 390 -1.74 -22.80 -2.73
C ASN A 390 -2.19 -22.45 -4.16
N GLY A 391 -3.17 -21.55 -4.25
CA GLY A 391 -3.79 -21.14 -5.50
C GLY A 391 -5.19 -20.57 -5.27
N MET A 392 -5.81 -20.15 -6.36
CA MET A 392 -7.18 -19.64 -6.38
C MET A 392 -7.89 -20.14 -7.62
N LEU A 393 -9.02 -20.80 -7.44
CA LEU A 393 -9.92 -21.19 -8.54
C LEU A 393 -10.73 -19.98 -8.99
N LEU A 394 -10.93 -19.82 -10.30
CA LEU A 394 -11.62 -18.67 -10.88
C LEU A 394 -13.12 -18.91 -11.09
N ALA A 395 -13.93 -17.95 -10.65
CA ALA A 395 -15.37 -17.94 -10.90
C ALA A 395 -15.84 -16.56 -11.41
N ALA A 396 -16.78 -16.56 -12.34
CA ALA A 396 -17.50 -15.38 -12.77
C ALA A 396 -18.56 -14.96 -11.74
N ASP A 397 -18.71 -13.66 -11.52
CA ASP A 397 -19.64 -13.03 -10.56
C ASP A 397 -20.27 -11.79 -11.19
N ASP A 398 -21.59 -11.78 -11.35
CA ASP A 398 -22.41 -10.64 -11.82
C ASP A 398 -23.22 -9.97 -10.70
N LYS A 399 -22.93 -10.29 -9.43
CA LYS A 399 -23.63 -9.95 -8.18
C LYS A 399 -24.90 -10.75 -7.91
N GLU A 400 -25.48 -11.42 -8.91
CA GLU A 400 -26.66 -12.28 -8.75
C GLU A 400 -26.28 -13.77 -8.80
N ASN A 401 -25.36 -14.12 -9.68
CA ASN A 401 -24.89 -15.46 -9.98
C ASN A 401 -23.38 -15.55 -9.78
N VAL A 402 -22.95 -16.71 -9.27
CA VAL A 402 -21.53 -17.12 -9.24
C VAL A 402 -21.38 -18.40 -10.03
N GLU A 403 -20.46 -18.40 -11.01
CA GLU A 403 -20.25 -19.52 -11.91
C GLU A 403 -18.76 -19.84 -12.09
N VAL A 404 -18.34 -21.07 -11.77
CA VAL A 404 -16.96 -21.52 -11.94
C VAL A 404 -16.59 -21.59 -13.43
N LEU A 405 -15.37 -21.15 -13.76
CA LEU A 405 -14.82 -21.33 -15.10
C LEU A 405 -14.34 -22.78 -15.27
N PHE A 406 -15.18 -23.59 -15.92
CA PHE A 406 -14.88 -24.99 -16.24
C PHE A 406 -14.11 -25.14 -17.56
N ALA A 407 -13.25 -26.16 -17.63
CA ALA A 407 -12.46 -26.53 -18.80
C ALA A 407 -12.36 -28.06 -18.93
N ASP A 408 -13.49 -28.78 -18.77
CA ASP A 408 -13.52 -30.25 -18.67
C ASP A 408 -12.96 -31.00 -19.88
N SER A 409 -12.95 -30.35 -21.04
CA SER A 409 -12.42 -30.90 -22.29
C SER A 409 -10.91 -30.72 -22.47
N VAL A 410 -10.21 -30.15 -21.48
CA VAL A 410 -8.79 -29.82 -21.57
C VAL A 410 -7.99 -30.64 -20.57
N GLU A 411 -6.77 -31.05 -20.96
CA GLU A 411 -5.88 -31.81 -20.08
C GLU A 411 -5.42 -30.96 -18.88
N PRO A 412 -5.40 -31.52 -17.66
CA PRO A 412 -4.82 -30.87 -16.50
C PRO A 412 -3.39 -30.39 -16.75
N GLY A 413 -3.06 -29.21 -16.24
CA GLY A 413 -1.77 -28.55 -16.44
C GLY A 413 -1.72 -27.62 -17.66
N SER A 414 -2.70 -27.73 -18.58
CA SER A 414 -2.79 -26.86 -19.75
C SER A 414 -2.88 -25.39 -19.35
N ARG A 415 -2.09 -24.55 -20.01
CA ARG A 415 -2.04 -23.11 -19.76
C ARG A 415 -3.20 -22.39 -20.44
N VAL A 416 -3.82 -21.48 -19.71
CA VAL A 416 -4.77 -20.52 -20.29
C VAL A 416 -3.98 -19.38 -20.91
N ILE A 417 -4.26 -19.10 -22.18
CA ILE A 417 -3.62 -18.02 -22.94
C ILE A 417 -4.69 -17.10 -23.54
N LEU A 418 -4.26 -15.94 -24.01
CA LEU A 418 -5.09 -15.04 -24.79
C LEU A 418 -5.30 -15.64 -26.19
N GLU A 419 -6.51 -15.50 -26.73
CA GLU A 419 -6.84 -15.94 -28.07
C GLU A 419 -5.87 -15.32 -29.11
N GLY A 420 -5.30 -16.19 -29.94
CA GLY A 420 -4.33 -15.85 -30.98
C GLY A 420 -2.88 -15.73 -30.49
N ASP A 421 -2.60 -15.88 -29.20
CA ASP A 421 -1.22 -16.03 -28.70
C ASP A 421 -0.75 -17.50 -28.80
N SER A 422 0.55 -17.74 -28.68
CA SER A 422 1.17 -19.04 -28.45
C SER A 422 1.60 -19.20 -26.99
N VAL A 423 1.70 -20.43 -26.48
CA VAL A 423 2.22 -20.68 -25.11
C VAL A 423 3.64 -20.10 -24.92
N ASN A 424 4.43 -20.04 -25.99
CA ASN A 424 5.78 -19.47 -25.97
C ASN A 424 5.81 -17.94 -25.80
N ASP A 425 4.68 -17.25 -25.98
CA ASP A 425 4.58 -15.80 -25.75
C ASP A 425 4.52 -15.45 -24.26
N TYR A 426 4.47 -16.46 -23.38
CA TYR A 426 4.33 -16.31 -21.94
C TYR A 426 5.62 -16.67 -21.24
N LYS A 427 5.87 -16.05 -20.09
CA LYS A 427 6.98 -16.45 -19.21
C LYS A 427 6.70 -17.88 -18.70
N ASP A 428 7.60 -18.83 -18.96
CA ASP A 428 7.42 -20.25 -18.60
C ASP A 428 7.24 -20.50 -17.10
N SER A 429 7.94 -19.73 -16.28
CA SER A 429 7.89 -19.81 -14.81
C SER A 429 7.86 -18.40 -14.22
N PRO A 430 6.69 -17.75 -14.19
CA PRO A 430 6.54 -16.44 -13.57
C PRO A 430 6.71 -16.53 -12.05
N ASP A 431 7.19 -15.45 -11.45
CA ASP A 431 7.39 -15.36 -10.01
C ASP A 431 6.06 -15.44 -9.25
N LEU A 432 6.10 -15.76 -7.96
CA LEU A 432 4.89 -15.78 -7.15
C LEU A 432 4.31 -14.37 -6.96
N ILE A 433 3.02 -14.21 -7.27
CA ILE A 433 2.27 -12.95 -7.14
C ILE A 433 1.33 -12.96 -5.94
N ASP A 434 1.06 -11.80 -5.35
CA ASP A 434 -0.04 -11.66 -4.38
C ASP A 434 -1.38 -11.41 -5.08
N ILE A 435 -2.46 -11.47 -4.29
CA ILE A 435 -3.83 -11.37 -4.78
C ILE A 435 -4.13 -10.00 -5.43
N ASP A 436 -3.53 -8.93 -4.90
CA ASP A 436 -3.71 -7.58 -5.44
C ASP A 436 -3.02 -7.44 -6.80
N SER A 437 -1.81 -8.03 -6.94
CA SER A 437 -1.10 -8.11 -8.22
C SER A 437 -1.89 -8.89 -9.27
N PHE A 438 -2.59 -9.98 -8.88
CA PHE A 438 -3.48 -10.71 -9.79
C PHE A 438 -4.67 -9.82 -10.21
N PHE A 439 -5.37 -9.18 -9.26
CA PHE A 439 -6.52 -8.32 -9.55
C PHE A 439 -6.19 -7.02 -10.30
N SER A 440 -4.90 -6.68 -10.46
CA SER A 440 -4.47 -5.59 -11.34
C SER A 440 -4.73 -5.88 -12.83
N VAL A 441 -5.00 -7.14 -13.20
CA VAL A 441 -5.41 -7.59 -14.53
C VAL A 441 -6.89 -7.99 -14.49
N PRO A 442 -7.83 -7.10 -14.82
CA PRO A 442 -9.25 -7.42 -14.76
C PRO A 442 -9.60 -8.47 -15.83
N ILE A 443 -10.08 -9.62 -15.38
CA ILE A 443 -10.72 -10.60 -16.25
C ILE A 443 -12.23 -10.38 -16.13
N ASN A 444 -12.89 -10.12 -17.24
CA ASN A 444 -14.32 -9.86 -17.28
C ASN A 444 -15.03 -10.89 -18.16
N ILE A 445 -16.26 -11.21 -17.80
CA ILE A 445 -17.18 -11.89 -18.71
C ILE A 445 -17.89 -10.85 -19.56
N ALA A 446 -17.85 -11.04 -20.87
CA ALA A 446 -18.64 -10.25 -21.82
C ALA A 446 -19.16 -11.14 -22.94
N ASP A 447 -20.49 -11.20 -23.05
CA ASP A 447 -21.23 -12.07 -23.96
C ASP A 447 -20.83 -13.53 -23.73
N HIS A 448 -20.89 -13.96 -22.45
CA HIS A 448 -20.52 -15.31 -21.99
C HIS A 448 -19.05 -15.71 -22.15
N ASN A 449 -18.18 -14.82 -22.61
CA ASN A 449 -16.76 -15.13 -22.82
C ASN A 449 -15.90 -14.46 -21.75
N ALA A 450 -14.98 -15.19 -21.14
CA ALA A 450 -13.94 -14.62 -20.29
C ALA A 450 -12.90 -13.90 -21.15
N LYS A 451 -12.65 -12.62 -20.84
CA LYS A 451 -11.79 -11.73 -21.61
C LYS A 451 -10.87 -10.92 -20.71
N ILE A 452 -9.70 -10.61 -21.25
CA ILE A 452 -8.82 -9.53 -20.78
C ILE A 452 -8.81 -8.48 -21.88
N GLU A 453 -9.21 -7.26 -21.55
CA GLU A 453 -9.42 -6.20 -22.53
C GLU A 453 -10.37 -6.67 -23.66
N ASN A 454 -9.89 -6.75 -24.91
CA ASN A 454 -10.64 -7.21 -26.06
C ASN A 454 -10.32 -8.65 -26.49
N LYS A 455 -9.42 -9.36 -25.79
CA LYS A 455 -9.00 -10.72 -26.13
C LYS A 455 -9.70 -11.76 -25.24
N ARG A 456 -10.20 -12.83 -25.86
CA ARG A 456 -10.76 -13.98 -25.12
C ARG A 456 -9.65 -14.79 -24.46
N LEU A 457 -9.97 -15.43 -23.34
CA LEU A 457 -9.13 -16.45 -22.74
C LEU A 457 -9.49 -17.81 -23.34
N VAL A 458 -8.47 -18.57 -23.73
CA VAL A 458 -8.60 -19.92 -24.28
C VAL A 458 -7.71 -20.88 -23.50
N CYS A 459 -8.13 -22.13 -23.37
CA CYS A 459 -7.34 -23.22 -22.80
C CYS A 459 -7.37 -24.39 -23.77
N GLY A 460 -6.21 -24.81 -24.31
CA GLY A 460 -6.16 -25.80 -25.38
C GLY A 460 -7.00 -25.42 -26.61
N ASP A 461 -6.93 -24.14 -27.03
CA ASP A 461 -7.73 -23.52 -28.10
C ASP A 461 -9.25 -23.46 -27.87
N ILE A 462 -9.73 -23.86 -26.68
CA ILE A 462 -11.14 -23.79 -26.32
C ILE A 462 -11.39 -22.50 -25.53
N PRO A 463 -12.30 -21.60 -25.98
CA PRO A 463 -12.66 -20.41 -25.24
C PRO A 463 -13.24 -20.74 -23.87
N LEU A 464 -12.81 -20.00 -22.85
CA LEU A 464 -13.39 -20.05 -21.52
C LEU A 464 -14.70 -19.27 -21.52
N THR A 465 -15.80 -19.98 -21.27
CA THR A 465 -17.14 -19.42 -21.33
C THR A 465 -17.96 -19.75 -20.09
N THR A 466 -19.00 -18.95 -19.88
CA THR A 466 -19.99 -19.08 -18.80
C THR A 466 -21.38 -19.31 -19.38
N GLY A 467 -22.21 -20.11 -18.73
CA GLY A 467 -23.60 -20.36 -19.14
C GLY A 467 -24.59 -19.40 -18.49
N LYS A 468 -24.41 -19.05 -17.22
CA LYS A 468 -25.34 -18.22 -16.43
C LYS A 468 -24.92 -16.76 -16.41
N VAL A 469 -23.63 -16.50 -16.25
CA VAL A 469 -23.11 -15.12 -16.21
C VAL A 469 -22.90 -14.63 -17.63
N GLU A 470 -23.72 -13.70 -18.13
CA GLU A 470 -23.53 -13.10 -19.46
C GLU A 470 -22.51 -11.95 -19.40
N ARG A 471 -22.54 -11.15 -18.32
CA ARG A 471 -21.64 -10.03 -18.07
C ARG A 471 -21.30 -9.92 -16.59
N GLY A 472 -20.02 -9.92 -16.25
CA GLY A 472 -19.58 -9.92 -14.86
C GLY A 472 -18.06 -9.82 -14.73
N ALA A 473 -17.55 -9.89 -13.51
CA ALA A 473 -16.12 -9.95 -13.23
C ALA A 473 -15.72 -11.38 -12.87
N VAL A 474 -14.51 -11.81 -13.22
CA VAL A 474 -13.94 -13.07 -12.75
C VAL A 474 -13.13 -12.79 -11.49
N ARG A 475 -13.36 -13.60 -10.45
CA ARG A 475 -12.79 -13.43 -9.13
C ARG A 475 -12.25 -14.72 -8.52
#